data_AF-X6EC88-F1
#
_entry.id   AF-X6EC88-F1
#
_cell.length_a   1.000
_cell.length_b   1.000
_cell.length_c   1.000
_cell.angle_alpha   90.00
_cell.angle_beta   90.00
_cell.angle_gamma   90.00
#
_symmetry.space_group_name_H-M   'P 1'
#
loop_
_entity.id
_entity.type
_entity.pdbx_description
1 polymer ?
#
loop_
_entity_poly.entity_id
_entity_poly.type
_entity_poly.pdbx_seq_one_letter_code
_entity_poly.pdbx_strand_id
1 'polypeptide(L)'
;MQHVLLRENCRSLQIAVSGASVLGPLRLYVDAIVQPQHFKFHVAALQFLNDVNGCGRLSVARFPPEHRGARLGIVLQALDGSLAGASHQEVAIALFGRCRVEEDWRHPGGHLRDQVRRAIQRGRYLMGGGYRQFLR
;
A
#
# COMPACT_ATOMS: atom_id res chain seq x y z
N MET A 1 1.33 -22.13 17.18
CA MET A 1 0.94 -20.77 16.77
C MET A 1 0.58 -20.83 15.29
N GLN A 2 -0.60 -20.34 14.92
CA GLN A 2 -1.10 -20.34 13.53
C GLN A 2 -1.30 -18.88 13.09
N HIS A 3 -0.99 -18.59 11.83
CA HIS A 3 -1.20 -17.25 11.26
C HIS A 3 -2.33 -17.32 10.23
N VAL A 4 -3.33 -16.48 10.40
CA VAL A 4 -4.48 -16.41 9.49
C VAL A 4 -4.45 -15.05 8.80
N LEU A 5 -4.54 -15.07 7.47
CA LEU A 5 -4.65 -13.88 6.64
C LEU A 5 -6.06 -13.83 6.04
N LEU A 6 -6.86 -12.87 6.49
CA LEU A 6 -8.16 -12.56 5.90
C LEU A 6 -7.95 -11.48 4.85
N ARG A 7 -8.32 -11.73 3.59
CA ARG A 7 -8.14 -10.77 2.49
C ARG A 7 -9.40 -10.64 1.65
N GLU A 8 -9.80 -9.40 1.34
CA GLU A 8 -10.80 -9.08 0.32
C GLU A 8 -10.29 -7.86 -0.47
N ASN A 9 -10.14 -8.00 -1.79
CA ASN A 9 -9.51 -6.99 -2.64
C ASN A 9 -8.12 -6.56 -2.11
N CYS A 10 -7.86 -5.26 -1.99
CA CYS A 10 -6.62 -4.69 -1.46
C CYS A 10 -6.58 -4.63 0.08
N ARG A 11 -7.54 -5.23 0.77
CA ARG A 11 -7.64 -5.18 2.24
C ARG A 11 -7.23 -6.50 2.82
N SER A 12 -6.38 -6.46 3.83
CA SER A 12 -6.02 -7.67 4.56
C SER A 12 -5.87 -7.42 6.05
N LEU A 13 -6.33 -8.37 6.85
CA LEU A 13 -6.05 -8.46 8.27
C LEU A 13 -5.26 -9.75 8.52
N GLN A 14 -4.12 -9.62 9.19
CA GLN A 14 -3.34 -10.76 9.66
C GLN A 14 -3.52 -10.90 11.17
N ILE A 15 -3.86 -12.10 11.62
CA ILE A 15 -3.96 -12.43 13.05
C ILE A 15 -3.08 -13.63 13.36
N ALA A 16 -2.48 -13.61 14.54
CA ALA A 16 -1.81 -14.78 15.12
C ALA A 16 -2.76 -15.42 16.13
N VAL A 17 -3.06 -16.69 15.92
CA VAL A 17 -3.93 -17.48 16.80
C VAL A 17 -3.07 -18.54 17.50
N SER A 18 -3.18 -18.60 18.82
CA SER A 18 -2.55 -19.59 19.68
C SER A 18 -3.61 -20.44 20.40
N GLY A 19 -3.21 -21.60 20.92
CA GLY A 19 -4.10 -22.50 21.65
C GLY A 19 -4.79 -23.54 20.77
N ALA A 20 -5.81 -23.15 19.99
CA ALA A 20 -6.66 -24.08 19.24
C ALA A 20 -6.41 -24.07 17.72
N SER A 21 -6.80 -25.15 17.03
CA SER A 21 -6.81 -25.22 15.56
C SER A 21 -7.79 -24.21 14.96
N VAL A 22 -7.39 -23.53 13.89
CA VAL A 22 -8.28 -22.58 13.20
C VAL A 22 -9.26 -23.23 12.22
N LEU A 23 -9.18 -24.55 12.04
CA LEU A 23 -10.01 -25.32 11.10
C LEU A 23 -11.39 -25.70 11.65
N GLY A 24 -11.67 -25.40 12.91
CA GLY A 24 -12.97 -25.65 13.55
C GLY A 24 -13.58 -24.39 14.16
N PRO A 25 -14.81 -24.47 14.69
CA PRO A 25 -15.42 -23.37 15.41
C PRO A 25 -14.56 -22.95 16.60
N LEU A 26 -14.27 -21.65 16.70
CA LEU A 26 -13.37 -21.11 17.72
C LEU A 26 -13.90 -19.78 18.26
N ARG A 27 -13.61 -19.51 19.54
CA ARG A 27 -13.78 -18.19 20.15
C ARG A 27 -12.42 -17.55 20.28
N LEU A 28 -12.30 -16.34 19.75
CA LEU A 28 -11.08 -15.55 19.87
C LEU A 28 -11.12 -14.76 21.17
N TYR A 29 -10.04 -14.83 21.93
CA TYR A 29 -9.78 -13.95 23.06
C TYR A 29 -8.63 -13.03 22.67
N VAL A 30 -8.76 -11.76 23.04
CA VAL A 30 -7.74 -10.73 22.82
C VAL A 30 -7.47 -10.01 24.13
N ASP A 31 -6.26 -9.49 24.28
CA ASP A 31 -5.94 -8.62 25.41
C ASP A 31 -6.78 -7.35 25.32
N ALA A 32 -7.65 -7.13 26.30
CA ALA A 32 -8.47 -5.92 26.36
C ALA A 32 -7.64 -4.64 26.58
N ILE A 33 -6.44 -4.79 27.14
CA ILE A 33 -5.51 -3.70 27.42
C ILE A 33 -4.28 -3.88 26.53
N VAL A 34 -4.12 -2.97 25.58
CA VAL A 34 -2.98 -2.95 24.66
C VAL A 34 -2.15 -1.68 24.84
N GLN A 35 -0.88 -1.74 24.45
CA GLN A 35 -0.02 -0.57 24.45
C GLN A 35 -0.65 0.56 23.62
N PRO A 36 -0.59 1.83 24.06
CA PRO A 36 -1.25 2.96 23.39
C PRO A 36 -0.89 3.09 21.89
N GLN A 37 0.35 2.76 21.53
CA GLN A 37 0.83 2.77 20.13
C GLN A 37 0.09 1.77 19.22
N HIS A 38 -0.46 0.69 19.77
CA HIS A 38 -1.20 -0.33 19.02
C HIS A 38 -2.72 -0.18 19.15
N PHE A 39 -3.22 0.71 20.02
CA PHE A 39 -4.64 0.82 20.34
C PHE A 39 -5.52 1.06 19.10
N LYS A 40 -5.12 1.99 18.22
CA LYS A 40 -5.85 2.27 16.97
C LYS A 40 -5.94 1.04 16.06
N PHE A 41 -4.84 0.33 15.88
CA PHE A 41 -4.79 -0.89 15.08
C PHE A 41 -5.62 -2.01 15.71
N HIS A 42 -5.57 -2.14 17.04
CA HIS A 42 -6.31 -3.15 17.77
C HIS A 42 -7.83 -2.95 17.66
N VAL A 43 -8.31 -1.73 17.88
CA VAL A 43 -9.72 -1.39 17.69
C VAL A 43 -10.17 -1.62 16.25
N ALA A 44 -9.36 -1.21 15.26
CA ALA A 44 -9.67 -1.44 13.84
C ALA A 44 -9.74 -2.94 13.49
N ALA A 45 -8.83 -3.76 14.03
CA ALA A 45 -8.82 -5.21 13.84
C ALA A 45 -10.05 -5.88 14.48
N LEU A 46 -10.48 -5.44 15.67
CA LEU A 46 -11.69 -5.96 16.31
C LEU A 46 -12.96 -5.57 15.57
N GLN A 47 -13.05 -4.31 15.12
CA GLN A 47 -14.14 -3.86 14.26
C GLN A 47 -14.20 -4.73 13.00
N PHE A 48 -13.06 -4.93 12.32
CA PHE A 48 -12.95 -5.80 11.15
C PHE A 48 -13.48 -7.22 11.41
N LEU A 49 -13.06 -7.85 12.51
CA LEU A 49 -13.50 -9.20 12.84
C LEU A 49 -15.01 -9.26 13.13
N ASN A 50 -15.55 -8.24 13.79
CA ASN A 50 -17.00 -8.15 14.03
C ASN A 50 -17.78 -8.01 12.73
N ASP A 51 -17.25 -7.31 11.74
CA ASP A 51 -17.91 -7.14 10.44
C ASP A 51 -17.91 -8.42 9.60
N VAL A 52 -16.79 -9.16 9.63
CA VAL A 52 -16.71 -10.50 9.03
C VAL A 52 -17.73 -11.42 9.69
N ASN A 53 -17.85 -11.39 11.02
CA ASN A 53 -18.79 -12.23 11.75
C ASN A 53 -20.27 -11.84 11.50
N GLY A 54 -20.57 -10.55 11.41
CA GLY A 54 -21.95 -10.05 11.29
C GLY A 54 -22.48 -10.00 9.85
N CYS A 55 -21.62 -9.66 8.87
CA CYS A 55 -22.04 -9.39 7.49
C CYS A 55 -21.35 -10.29 6.45
N GLY A 56 -20.35 -11.09 6.84
CA GLY A 56 -19.56 -11.91 5.91
C GLY A 56 -18.75 -11.11 4.88
N ARG A 57 -18.55 -9.80 5.09
CA ARG A 57 -17.91 -8.87 4.12
C ARG A 57 -17.01 -7.84 4.81
N LEU A 58 -15.97 -7.36 4.11
CA LEU A 58 -15.10 -6.29 4.60
C LEU A 58 -15.62 -4.92 4.12
N SER A 59 -16.25 -4.14 5.00
CA SER A 59 -16.76 -2.82 4.57
C SER A 59 -15.64 -1.88 4.15
N VAL A 60 -15.93 -1.17 3.06
CA VAL A 60 -15.08 -0.18 2.40
C VAL A 60 -14.78 1.02 3.29
N ALA A 61 -15.74 1.41 4.14
CA ALA A 61 -15.65 2.63 4.94
C ALA A 61 -14.48 2.63 5.95
N ARG A 62 -13.90 1.46 6.25
CA ARG A 62 -12.96 1.29 7.38
C ARG A 62 -11.49 1.13 6.95
N PHE A 63 -11.23 1.10 5.65
CA PHE A 63 -9.89 1.22 5.08
C PHE A 63 -9.88 2.39 4.10
N PRO A 64 -9.76 3.64 4.60
CA PRO A 64 -9.69 4.79 3.72
C PRO A 64 -8.53 4.61 2.73
N PRO A 65 -8.68 5.01 1.46
CA PRO A 65 -7.60 4.96 0.49
C PRO A 65 -6.38 5.68 1.07
N GLU A 66 -5.26 4.98 1.17
CA GLU A 66 -4.04 5.63 1.63
C GLU A 66 -3.67 6.69 0.59
N HIS A 67 -3.69 7.98 0.94
CA HIS A 67 -3.34 9.06 0.01
C HIS A 67 -1.92 8.88 -0.58
N ARG A 68 -1.05 8.11 0.10
CA ARG A 68 0.26 7.71 -0.40
C ARG A 68 0.17 6.73 -1.57
N GLY A 69 -0.90 5.94 -1.69
CA GLY A 69 -1.11 4.93 -2.73
C GLY A 69 -1.13 5.51 -4.14
N ALA A 70 -1.79 6.65 -4.35
CA ALA A 70 -1.80 7.32 -5.65
C ALA A 70 -0.39 7.76 -6.09
N ARG A 71 0.38 8.36 -5.16
CA ARG A 71 1.77 8.75 -5.42
C ARG A 71 2.69 7.53 -5.59
N LEU A 72 2.43 6.44 -4.87
CA LEU A 72 3.18 5.19 -5.01
C LEU A 72 2.91 4.54 -6.36
N GLY A 73 1.69 4.62 -6.89
CA GLY A 73 1.37 4.19 -8.25
C GLY A 73 2.26 4.85 -9.30
N ILE A 74 2.42 6.18 -9.24
CA ILE A 74 3.34 6.94 -10.12
C ILE A 74 4.78 6.44 -9.98
N VAL A 75 5.24 6.19 -8.74
CA VAL A 75 6.59 5.70 -8.47
C VAL A 75 6.82 4.30 -9.05
N LEU A 76 5.84 3.41 -8.93
CA LEU A 76 5.92 2.05 -9.47
C LEU A 76 5.91 2.07 -11.00
N GLN A 77 4.99 2.80 -11.62
CA GLN A 77 4.94 2.92 -13.09
C GLN A 77 6.23 3.55 -13.65
N ALA A 78 6.80 4.55 -12.96
CA ALA A 78 8.09 5.14 -13.34
C ALA A 78 9.25 4.13 -13.23
N LEU A 79 9.26 3.30 -12.19
CA LEU A 79 10.23 2.23 -12.00
C LEU A 79 10.12 1.19 -13.12
N ASP A 80 8.90 0.72 -13.41
CA ASP A 80 8.64 -0.28 -14.44
C ASP A 80 9.14 0.19 -15.80
N GLY A 81 8.83 1.44 -16.19
CA GLY A 81 9.35 2.04 -17.41
C GLY A 81 10.88 2.14 -17.42
N SER A 82 11.50 2.55 -16.31
CA SER A 82 12.97 2.60 -16.22
C SER A 82 13.62 1.22 -16.31
N LEU A 83 13.01 0.19 -15.73
CA LEU A 83 13.54 -1.19 -15.79
C LEU A 83 13.36 -1.80 -17.17
N ALA A 84 12.30 -1.41 -17.90
CA ALA A 84 12.09 -1.76 -19.30
C ALA A 84 13.03 -1.02 -20.28
N GLY A 85 13.93 -0.16 -19.77
CA GLY A 85 14.89 0.59 -20.59
C GLY A 85 14.31 1.85 -21.25
N ALA A 86 13.10 2.27 -20.88
CA ALA A 86 12.50 3.48 -21.40
C ALA A 86 13.28 4.72 -20.93
N SER A 87 13.42 5.69 -21.83
CA SER A 87 13.99 7.00 -21.53
C SER A 87 13.12 7.76 -20.53
N HIS A 88 13.70 8.75 -19.83
CA HIS A 88 12.93 9.61 -18.94
C HIS A 88 11.75 10.30 -19.64
N GLN A 89 11.88 10.61 -20.94
CA GLN A 89 10.82 11.24 -21.71
C GLN A 89 9.67 10.28 -22.00
N GLU A 90 9.97 9.03 -22.37
CA GLU A 90 8.94 7.99 -22.56
C GLU A 90 8.21 7.68 -21.24
N VAL A 91 8.93 7.62 -20.13
CA VAL A 91 8.33 7.51 -18.79
C VAL A 91 7.43 8.72 -18.51
N ALA A 92 7.88 9.94 -18.82
CA ALA A 92 7.06 11.14 -18.63
C ALA A 92 5.77 11.09 -19.46
N ILE A 93 5.86 10.65 -20.73
CA ILE A 93 4.69 10.54 -21.63
C ILE A 93 3.69 9.53 -21.06
N ALA A 94 4.15 8.41 -20.52
CA ALA A 94 3.28 7.40 -19.91
C ALA A 94 2.61 7.89 -18.61
N LEU A 95 3.26 8.78 -17.85
CA LEU A 95 2.75 9.30 -16.57
C LEU A 95 1.86 10.54 -16.73
N PHE A 96 2.19 11.43 -17.66
CA PHE A 96 1.62 12.78 -17.74
C PHE A 96 0.96 13.09 -19.08
N GLY A 97 1.08 12.20 -20.07
CA GLY A 97 0.56 12.37 -21.42
C GLY A 97 1.53 13.11 -22.35
N ARG A 98 1.39 12.85 -23.66
CA ARG A 98 2.31 13.37 -24.68
C ARG A 98 2.28 14.91 -24.80
N CYS A 99 1.10 15.51 -24.92
CA CYS A 99 0.95 16.95 -25.14
C CYS A 99 1.67 17.76 -24.06
N ARG A 100 1.44 17.42 -22.79
CA ARG A 100 2.08 18.09 -21.66
C ARG A 100 3.60 17.94 -21.66
N VAL A 101 4.10 16.75 -22.01
CA VAL A 101 5.55 16.54 -22.07
C VAL A 101 6.16 17.35 -23.21
N GLU A 102 5.54 17.40 -24.39
CA GLU A 102 6.05 18.19 -25.50
C GLU A 102 6.14 19.69 -25.16
N GLU A 103 5.17 20.22 -24.42
CA GLU A 103 5.15 21.62 -23.96
C GLU A 103 6.19 21.90 -22.86
N ASP A 104 6.26 21.06 -21.82
CA ASP A 104 6.98 21.37 -20.58
C ASP A 104 8.37 20.72 -20.45
N TRP A 105 8.72 19.73 -21.31
CA TRP A 105 9.95 18.95 -21.14
C TRP A 105 11.23 19.80 -21.19
N ARG A 106 11.22 20.80 -22.06
CA ARG A 106 12.32 21.74 -22.28
C ARG A 106 12.17 23.04 -21.48
N HIS A 107 11.12 23.17 -20.67
CA HIS A 107 10.91 24.38 -19.88
C HIS A 107 12.10 24.59 -18.91
N PRO A 108 12.63 25.82 -18.76
CA PRO A 108 13.80 26.10 -17.92
C PRO A 108 13.63 25.65 -16.45
N GLY A 109 12.39 25.61 -15.96
CA GLY A 109 12.05 25.17 -14.60
C GLY A 109 12.21 23.66 -14.36
N GLY A 110 12.43 22.84 -15.39
CA GLY A 110 12.82 21.43 -15.26
C GLY A 110 11.86 20.50 -14.50
N HIS A 111 10.66 20.96 -14.17
CA HIS A 111 9.81 20.34 -13.15
C HIS A 111 9.39 18.90 -13.52
N LEU A 112 9.04 18.63 -14.78
CA LEU A 112 8.67 17.27 -15.22
C LEU A 112 9.86 16.29 -15.19
N ARG A 113 11.03 16.73 -15.69
CA ARG A 113 12.26 15.92 -15.66
C ARG A 113 12.63 15.56 -14.23
N ASP A 114 12.51 16.54 -13.32
CA ASP A 114 12.77 16.35 -11.91
C ASP A 114 11.76 15.42 -11.23
N GLN A 115 10.47 15.53 -11.56
CA GLN A 115 9.44 14.63 -11.06
C GLN A 115 9.71 13.19 -11.48
N VAL A 116 10.01 12.94 -12.76
CA VAL A 116 10.34 11.60 -13.26
C VAL A 116 11.59 11.05 -12.61
N ARG A 117 12.67 11.85 -12.54
CA ARG A 117 13.93 11.46 -11.88
C ARG A 117 13.69 11.04 -10.42
N ARG A 118 12.94 11.85 -9.67
CA ARG A 118 12.61 11.55 -8.26
C ARG A 118 11.72 10.33 -8.13
N ALA A 119 10.77 10.12 -9.05
CA ALA A 119 9.91 8.94 -9.05
C ALA A 119 10.73 7.66 -9.28
N ILE A 120 11.60 7.64 -10.29
CA ILE A 120 12.48 6.50 -10.58
C ILE A 120 13.43 6.22 -9.41
N GLN A 121 14.05 7.27 -8.86
CA GLN A 121 14.97 7.11 -7.72
C GLN A 121 14.25 6.58 -6.48
N ARG A 122 13.04 7.07 -6.20
CA ARG A 122 12.21 6.54 -5.12
C ARG A 122 11.83 5.09 -5.37
N GLY A 123 11.49 4.73 -6.62
CA GLY A 123 11.15 3.37 -7.01
C GLY A 123 12.32 2.40 -6.78
N ARG A 124 13.51 2.76 -7.24
CA ARG A 124 14.73 1.96 -7.02
C ARG A 124 15.05 1.78 -5.54
N TYR A 125 14.91 2.85 -4.75
CA TYR A 125 15.08 2.76 -3.30
C TYR A 125 14.07 1.80 -2.65
N LEU A 126 12.81 1.85 -3.08
CA LEU A 126 11.79 0.92 -2.57
C LEU A 126 12.08 -0.52 -2.98
N MET A 127 12.44 -0.77 -4.24
CA MET A 127 12.87 -2.08 -4.75
C MET A 127 14.08 -2.64 -3.98
N GLY A 128 15.03 -1.77 -3.61
CA GLY A 128 16.20 -2.13 -2.79
C GLY A 128 15.94 -2.38 -1.31
N GLY A 129 14.69 -2.60 -0.89
CA GLY A 129 14.32 -2.90 0.50
C GLY A 129 13.74 -1.72 1.28
N GLY A 130 13.66 -0.53 0.67
CA GLY A 130 13.06 0.65 1.29
C GLY A 130 11.58 0.51 1.64
N TYR A 131 10.87 -0.46 1.04
CA TYR A 131 9.47 -0.77 1.37
C TYR A 131 9.28 -1.21 2.84
N ARG A 132 10.32 -1.74 3.49
CA ARG A 132 10.23 -2.22 4.89
C ARG A 132 9.84 -1.12 5.88
N GLN A 133 10.07 0.15 5.55
CA GLN A 133 9.61 1.27 6.37
C GLN A 133 8.08 1.34 6.50
N PHE A 134 7.34 0.70 5.58
CA PHE A 134 5.88 0.63 5.60
C PHE A 134 5.35 -0.53 6.44
N LEU A 135 6.20 -1.46 6.89
CA LEU A 135 5.81 -2.65 7.65
C LEU A 135 5.76 -2.41 9.17
N ARG A 136 5.48 -1.18 9.60
CA ARG A 136 5.35 -0.86 11.03
C ARG A 136 3.96 -1.16 11.55
#